data_AF-A0A9D1NNR1-F1
#
_entry.id   AF-A0A9D1NNR1-F1
#
_cell.length_a   1.000
_cell.length_b   1.000
_cell.length_c   1.000
_cell.angle_alpha   90.00
_cell.angle_beta   90.00
_cell.angle_gamma   90.00
#
_symmetry.space_group_name_H-M   'P 1'
#
loop_
_entity.id
_entity.type
_entity.pdbx_description
1 polymer ?
#
loop_
_entity_poly.entity_id
_entity_poly.type
_entity_poly.pdbx_seq_one_letter_code
_entity_poly.pdbx_strand_id
1 'polypeptide(L)'
;LGPLAARVGALADRGFRRFECADLATWRLLRDLQPACDAFELSADWTWYAANAEAVRLQRACGIAFGVTGPEANLPNLLSLPENPPREVLVAGYAPLFIAETPPLLPHPDGARLDDRAGEALRVTRLGRHWVTFAERPWSAAAHLPELLRNGFGRLRVDLSWAGAALPCRTWRDPLAASAPLAAHFAEPRL
;
A
#
# COMPACT_ATOMS: atom_id res chain seq x y z
N LEU A 1 -26.87 -9.24 0.62
CA LEU A 1 -25.63 -8.43 0.54
C LEU A 1 -25.00 -8.42 1.92
N GLY A 2 -23.70 -8.75 2.05
CA GLY A 2 -23.01 -8.73 3.35
C GLY A 2 -22.77 -7.29 3.87
N PRO A 3 -22.27 -7.12 5.11
CA PRO A 3 -22.06 -5.80 5.71
C PRO A 3 -21.21 -4.83 4.87
N LEU A 4 -20.19 -5.35 4.18
CA LEU A 4 -19.32 -4.54 3.31
C LEU A 4 -20.08 -4.01 2.09
N ALA A 5 -20.91 -4.84 1.44
CA ALA A 5 -21.71 -4.41 0.31
C ALA A 5 -22.73 -3.31 0.68
N ALA A 6 -23.38 -3.45 1.84
CA ALA A 6 -24.28 -2.43 2.37
C ALA A 6 -23.53 -1.11 2.63
N ARG A 7 -22.29 -1.19 3.12
CA ARG A 7 -21.43 -0.01 3.33
C ARG A 7 -21.05 0.66 2.01
N VAL A 8 -20.69 -0.11 0.99
CA VAL A 8 -20.40 0.42 -0.36
C VAL A 8 -21.64 1.12 -0.92
N GLY A 9 -22.82 0.49 -0.87
CA GLY A 9 -24.07 1.09 -1.31
C GLY A 9 -24.36 2.42 -0.60
N ALA A 10 -24.24 2.46 0.73
CA ALA A 10 -24.44 3.69 1.49
C ALA A 10 -23.41 4.81 1.16
N LEU A 11 -22.19 4.45 0.75
CA LEU A 11 -21.22 5.44 0.26
C LEU A 11 -21.59 5.92 -1.14
N ALA A 12 -22.03 5.01 -2.02
CA ALA A 12 -22.52 5.37 -3.35
C ALA A 12 -23.74 6.31 -3.27
N ASP A 13 -24.70 6.06 -2.40
CA ASP A 13 -25.87 6.94 -2.17
C ASP A 13 -25.45 8.34 -1.69
N ARG A 14 -24.30 8.44 -1.01
CA ARG A 14 -23.69 9.70 -0.56
C ARG A 14 -22.84 10.40 -1.63
N GLY A 15 -22.83 9.89 -2.86
CA GLY A 15 -22.09 10.49 -3.98
C GLY A 15 -20.63 10.05 -4.10
N PHE A 16 -20.15 9.10 -3.30
CA PHE A 16 -18.82 8.54 -3.50
C PHE A 16 -18.81 7.68 -4.79
N ARG A 17 -17.82 7.89 -5.66
CA ARG A 17 -17.71 7.20 -6.96
C ARG A 17 -16.36 6.53 -7.19
N ARG A 18 -15.37 6.82 -6.34
CA ARG A 18 -14.04 6.21 -6.39
C ARG A 18 -13.91 5.18 -5.29
N PHE A 19 -13.51 3.98 -5.67
CA PHE A 19 -13.25 2.88 -4.74
C PHE A 19 -11.93 2.23 -5.08
N GLU A 20 -11.12 1.99 -4.04
CA GLU A 20 -9.83 1.32 -4.18
C GLU A 20 -9.97 -0.16 -3.82
N CYS A 21 -9.39 -1.03 -4.64
CA CYS A 21 -9.39 -2.47 -4.48
C CYS A 21 -8.05 -2.91 -3.89
N ALA A 22 -8.06 -3.41 -2.64
CA ALA A 22 -6.89 -4.02 -2.02
C ALA A 22 -6.54 -5.40 -2.63
N ASP A 23 -7.54 -6.08 -3.19
CA ASP A 23 -7.40 -7.43 -3.74
C ASP A 23 -8.50 -7.75 -4.78
N LEU A 24 -8.40 -8.95 -5.37
CA LEU A 24 -9.37 -9.47 -6.32
C LEU A 24 -10.76 -9.72 -5.70
N ALA A 25 -10.85 -9.96 -4.39
CA ALA A 25 -12.12 -10.19 -3.72
C ALA A 25 -12.92 -8.87 -3.62
N THR A 26 -12.24 -7.79 -3.28
CA THR A 26 -12.77 -6.42 -3.25
C THR A 26 -13.16 -5.97 -4.65
N TRP A 27 -12.30 -6.22 -5.66
CA TRP A 27 -12.64 -5.96 -7.05
C TRP A 27 -13.90 -6.69 -7.49
N ARG A 28 -13.99 -8.00 -7.24
CA ARG A 28 -15.18 -8.80 -7.59
C ARG A 28 -16.44 -8.28 -6.93
N LEU A 29 -16.37 -7.96 -5.63
CA LEU A 29 -17.49 -7.37 -4.91
C LEU A 29 -17.98 -6.06 -5.56
N LEU A 30 -17.06 -5.15 -5.87
CA LEU A 30 -17.40 -3.86 -6.47
C LEU A 30 -17.95 -4.02 -7.89
N ARG A 31 -17.43 -4.98 -8.66
CA ARG A 31 -17.97 -5.36 -9.97
C ARG A 31 -19.40 -5.91 -9.89
N ASP A 32 -19.69 -6.74 -8.89
CA ASP A 32 -21.02 -7.30 -8.68
C ASP A 32 -22.03 -6.22 -8.24
N LEU A 33 -21.56 -5.14 -7.59
CA LEU A 33 -22.38 -4.00 -7.18
C LEU A 33 -22.56 -2.94 -8.26
N GLN A 34 -21.66 -2.88 -9.24
CA GLN A 34 -21.65 -1.86 -10.29
C GLN A 34 -22.97 -1.75 -11.10
N PRO A 35 -23.74 -2.82 -11.36
CA PRO A 35 -25.05 -2.67 -12.04
C PRO A 35 -26.11 -1.93 -11.21
N ALA A 36 -25.97 -1.92 -9.88
CA ALA A 36 -26.93 -1.32 -8.95
C ALA A 36 -26.53 0.08 -8.47
N CYS A 37 -25.34 0.54 -8.85
CA CYS A 37 -24.80 1.85 -8.51
C CYS A 37 -24.36 2.56 -9.79
N ASP A 38 -24.36 3.90 -9.81
CA ASP A 38 -23.70 4.62 -10.91
C ASP A 38 -22.26 4.10 -11.10
N ALA A 39 -21.74 4.15 -12.32
CA ALA A 39 -20.43 3.60 -12.65
C ALA A 39 -19.34 4.06 -11.67
N PHE A 40 -18.65 3.11 -11.05
CA PHE A 40 -17.50 3.37 -10.18
C PHE A 40 -16.23 3.55 -10.99
N GLU A 41 -15.38 4.46 -10.54
CA GLU A 41 -13.97 4.50 -10.91
C GLU A 41 -13.20 3.63 -9.91
N LEU A 42 -12.61 2.55 -10.39
CA LEU A 42 -11.89 1.58 -9.55
C LEU A 42 -10.38 1.82 -9.64
N SER A 43 -9.70 1.94 -8.50
CA SER A 43 -8.23 1.87 -8.43
C SER A 43 -7.78 0.55 -7.82
N ALA A 44 -6.53 0.17 -8.06
CA ALA A 44 -5.87 -0.94 -7.38
C ALA A 44 -4.89 -0.39 -6.34
N ASP A 45 -4.99 -0.86 -5.10
CA ASP A 45 -4.04 -0.55 -4.05
C ASP A 45 -2.69 -1.24 -4.31
N TRP A 46 -1.64 -0.81 -3.61
CA TRP A 46 -0.30 -1.38 -3.73
C TRP A 46 -0.23 -2.85 -3.31
N THR A 47 -1.17 -3.28 -2.46
CA THR A 47 -1.34 -4.69 -2.05
C THR A 47 -1.83 -5.59 -3.18
N TRP A 48 -2.46 -5.02 -4.23
CA TRP A 48 -2.72 -5.71 -5.49
C TRP A 48 -1.56 -5.47 -6.46
N TYR A 49 -0.44 -6.12 -6.17
CA TYR A 49 0.85 -5.92 -6.84
C TYR A 49 0.79 -5.90 -8.38
N ALA A 50 1.22 -4.77 -8.96
CA ALA A 50 1.48 -4.60 -10.40
C ALA A 50 2.99 -4.62 -10.70
N ALA A 51 3.69 -5.67 -10.27
CA ALA A 51 5.16 -5.73 -10.32
C ALA A 51 5.75 -6.06 -11.71
N ASN A 52 4.91 -6.43 -12.68
CA ASN A 52 5.33 -6.77 -14.04
C ASN A 52 4.27 -6.39 -15.07
N ALA A 53 4.62 -6.47 -16.36
CA ALA A 53 3.74 -6.09 -17.46
C ALA A 53 2.44 -6.92 -17.52
N GLU A 54 2.47 -8.20 -17.16
CA GLU A 54 1.26 -9.04 -17.16
C GLU A 54 0.29 -8.64 -16.04
N ALA A 55 0.81 -8.33 -14.85
CA ALA A 55 0.00 -7.83 -13.74
C ALA A 55 -0.68 -6.50 -14.10
N VAL A 56 0.04 -5.58 -14.76
CA VAL A 56 -0.52 -4.33 -15.27
C VAL A 56 -1.62 -4.59 -16.32
N ARG A 57 -1.39 -5.53 -17.25
CA ARG A 57 -2.41 -5.92 -18.24
C ARG A 57 -3.66 -6.52 -17.60
N LEU A 58 -3.49 -7.33 -16.55
CA LEU A 58 -4.60 -7.89 -15.79
C LEU A 58 -5.42 -6.79 -15.12
N GLN A 59 -4.77 -5.83 -14.46
CA GLN A 59 -5.46 -4.67 -13.87
C GLN A 59 -6.24 -3.88 -14.93
N ARG A 60 -5.64 -3.64 -16.11
CA ARG A 60 -6.32 -3.02 -17.24
C ARG A 60 -7.55 -3.80 -17.67
N ALA A 61 -7.42 -5.12 -17.84
CA ALA A 61 -8.52 -6.00 -18.22
C ALA A 61 -9.65 -6.03 -17.17
N CYS A 62 -9.30 -5.80 -15.90
CA CYS A 62 -10.23 -5.65 -14.79
C CYS A 62 -10.95 -4.28 -14.75
N GLY A 63 -10.63 -3.35 -15.66
CA GLY A 63 -11.22 -2.02 -15.70
C GLY A 63 -10.68 -1.06 -14.65
N ILE A 64 -9.48 -1.31 -14.12
CA ILE A 64 -8.81 -0.44 -13.15
C ILE A 64 -8.37 0.86 -13.86
N ALA A 65 -8.74 1.99 -13.27
CA ALA A 65 -8.44 3.33 -13.77
C ALA A 65 -7.00 3.76 -13.47
N PHE A 66 -6.46 3.38 -12.31
CA PHE A 66 -5.05 3.56 -11.94
C PHE A 66 -4.64 2.56 -10.85
N GLY A 67 -3.37 2.21 -10.80
CA GLY A 67 -2.79 1.32 -9.78
C GLY A 67 -1.75 2.02 -8.94
N VAL A 68 -1.67 1.68 -7.65
CA VAL A 68 -0.63 2.16 -6.74
C VAL A 68 0.57 1.21 -6.79
N THR A 69 1.79 1.75 -6.85
CA THR A 69 3.01 0.95 -6.86
C THR A 69 3.38 0.51 -5.45
N GLY A 70 3.86 -0.73 -5.29
CA GLY A 70 4.40 -1.24 -4.03
C GLY A 70 5.66 -0.51 -3.56
N PRO A 71 5.98 -0.55 -2.25
CA PRO A 71 7.23 -0.01 -1.70
C PRO A 71 8.49 -0.71 -2.24
N GLU A 72 8.36 -1.87 -2.87
CA GLU A 72 9.45 -2.63 -3.50
C GLU A 72 9.77 -2.16 -4.93
N ALA A 73 8.95 -1.26 -5.51
CA ALA A 73 9.17 -0.77 -6.85
C ALA A 73 10.33 0.24 -6.90
N ASN A 74 11.35 -0.05 -7.71
CA ASN A 74 12.44 0.88 -8.00
C ASN A 74 12.23 1.62 -9.34
N LEU A 75 12.97 2.70 -9.58
CA LEU A 75 12.80 3.50 -10.79
C LEU A 75 12.98 2.70 -12.09
N PRO A 76 14.04 1.86 -12.27
CA PRO A 76 14.15 1.00 -13.45
C PRO A 76 12.91 0.13 -13.68
N ASN A 77 12.37 -0.48 -12.61
CA ASN A 77 11.15 -1.27 -12.68
C ASN A 77 9.97 -0.39 -13.12
N LEU A 78 9.77 0.77 -12.50
CA LEU A 78 8.69 1.69 -12.83
C LEU A 78 8.72 2.17 -14.29
N LEU A 79 9.92 2.40 -14.84
CA LEU A 79 10.14 2.80 -16.23
C LEU A 79 9.92 1.65 -17.22
N SER A 80 10.11 0.40 -16.80
CA SER A 80 9.90 -0.78 -17.66
C SER A 80 8.43 -1.21 -17.78
N LEU A 81 7.55 -0.73 -16.88
CA LEU A 81 6.15 -1.14 -16.84
C LEU A 81 5.29 -0.38 -17.85
N PRO A 82 4.30 -1.02 -18.51
CA PRO A 82 3.39 -0.33 -19.43
C PRO A 82 2.60 0.79 -18.74
N GLU A 83 2.52 1.99 -19.29
CA GLU A 83 1.90 3.16 -18.62
C GLU A 83 0.38 3.06 -18.36
N ASN A 84 -0.31 2.08 -18.94
CA ASN A 84 -1.77 1.95 -18.85
C ASN A 84 -2.17 0.65 -18.11
N PRO A 85 -2.89 0.74 -16.97
CA PRO A 85 -3.44 1.96 -16.39
C PRO A 85 -2.37 2.88 -15.77
N PRO A 86 -2.63 4.20 -15.70
CA PRO A 86 -1.76 5.16 -15.01
C PRO A 86 -1.38 4.67 -13.62
N ARG A 87 -0.20 5.06 -13.16
CA ARG A 87 0.32 4.66 -11.86
C ARG A 87 0.34 5.83 -10.88
N GLU A 88 0.05 5.53 -9.64
CA GLU A 88 0.36 6.37 -8.49
C GLU A 88 1.53 5.76 -7.73
N VAL A 89 2.61 6.53 -7.55
CA VAL A 89 3.83 6.04 -6.92
C VAL A 89 3.72 6.20 -5.42
N LEU A 90 3.81 5.11 -4.66
CA LEU A 90 3.95 5.18 -3.21
C LEU A 90 5.29 5.84 -2.88
N VAL A 91 5.27 6.95 -2.13
CA VAL A 91 6.47 7.70 -1.76
C VAL A 91 6.75 7.69 -0.27
N ALA A 92 5.76 7.35 0.56
CA ALA A 92 5.97 7.04 1.96
C ALA A 92 4.81 6.23 2.53
N GLY A 93 5.08 5.41 3.55
CA GLY A 93 4.02 4.74 4.29
C GLY A 93 4.50 3.72 5.30
N TYR A 94 3.54 3.15 6.02
CA TYR A 94 3.75 2.01 6.90
C TYR A 94 3.23 0.76 6.19
N ALA A 95 4.12 -0.17 5.87
CA ALA A 95 3.74 -1.47 5.33
C ALA A 95 3.80 -2.52 6.45
N PRO A 96 2.76 -3.36 6.63
CA PRO A 96 2.89 -4.59 7.40
C PRO A 96 4.04 -5.44 6.85
N LEU A 97 5.00 -5.81 7.71
CA LEU A 97 6.13 -6.67 7.34
C LEU A 97 5.82 -8.15 7.57
N PHE A 98 5.09 -8.45 8.66
CA PHE A 98 4.63 -9.80 8.96
C PHE A 98 3.20 -9.75 9.49
N ILE A 99 2.36 -10.67 9.01
CA ILE A 99 0.98 -10.85 9.47
C ILE A 99 0.81 -12.32 9.84
N ALA A 100 0.41 -12.60 11.07
CA ALA A 100 0.22 -13.96 11.57
C ALA A 100 -1.09 -14.08 12.37
N GLU A 101 -1.75 -15.23 12.31
CA GLU A 101 -2.90 -15.52 13.19
C GLU A 101 -2.47 -15.86 14.62
N THR A 102 -1.24 -16.37 14.79
CA THR A 102 -0.65 -16.72 16.07
C THR A 102 0.32 -15.65 16.56
N PRO A 103 0.44 -15.41 17.88
CA PRO A 103 1.42 -14.47 18.41
C PRO A 103 2.86 -14.91 18.10
N PRO A 104 3.80 -13.98 17.88
CA PRO A 104 5.21 -14.32 17.94
C PRO A 104 5.56 -14.85 19.34
N LEU A 105 6.56 -15.72 19.41
CA LEU A 105 7.03 -16.32 20.67
C LEU A 105 7.80 -15.30 21.52
N LEU A 106 7.07 -14.38 22.14
CA LEU A 106 7.56 -13.32 23.02
C LEU A 106 6.76 -13.34 24.33
N PRO A 107 7.35 -12.97 25.49
CA PRO A 107 6.62 -12.91 26.76
C PRO A 107 5.41 -11.97 26.74
N HIS A 108 5.54 -10.82 26.08
CA HIS A 108 4.50 -9.81 25.94
C HIS A 108 4.47 -9.32 24.48
N PRO A 109 3.79 -10.05 23.57
CA PRO A 109 3.90 -9.80 22.14
C PRO A 109 3.23 -8.49 21.69
N ASP A 110 2.16 -8.03 22.36
CA ASP A 110 1.47 -6.80 21.95
C ASP A 110 2.23 -5.57 22.43
N GLY A 111 2.59 -4.70 21.50
CA GLY A 111 3.47 -3.55 21.74
C GLY A 111 4.95 -3.91 21.85
N ALA A 112 5.34 -5.18 21.65
CA ALA A 112 6.73 -5.58 21.71
C ALA A 112 7.57 -4.83 20.68
N ARG A 113 8.74 -4.38 21.11
CA ARG A 113 9.78 -3.87 20.22
C ARG A 113 10.75 -5.00 19.89
N LEU A 114 11.02 -5.17 18.60
CA LEU A 114 12.03 -6.08 18.08
C LEU A 114 13.05 -5.25 17.30
N ASP A 115 14.24 -5.78 17.08
CA ASP A 115 15.18 -5.21 16.12
C ASP A 115 15.40 -6.24 15.02
N ASP A 116 15.44 -5.78 13.77
CA ASP A 116 15.82 -6.64 12.66
C ASP A 116 17.34 -6.88 12.62
N ARG A 117 17.82 -7.61 11.62
CA ARG A 117 19.26 -7.91 11.48
C ARG A 117 20.12 -6.68 11.19
N ALA A 118 19.53 -5.61 10.68
CA ALA A 118 20.19 -4.34 10.42
C ALA A 118 20.12 -3.38 11.63
N GLY A 119 19.45 -3.79 12.71
CA GLY A 119 19.22 -2.94 13.89
C GLY A 119 18.05 -1.97 13.72
N GLU A 120 17.20 -2.17 12.70
CA GLU A 120 15.99 -1.37 12.54
C GLU A 120 14.92 -1.81 13.52
N ALA A 121 14.34 -0.83 14.20
CA ALA A 121 13.32 -1.06 15.21
C ALA A 121 11.99 -1.45 14.56
N LEU A 122 11.44 -2.57 15.01
CA LEU A 122 10.15 -3.09 14.64
C LEU A 122 9.20 -3.09 15.84
N ARG A 123 7.91 -3.02 15.56
CA ARG A 123 6.84 -3.08 16.56
C ARG A 123 5.84 -4.17 16.20
N VAL A 124 5.52 -5.01 17.16
CA VAL A 124 4.44 -5.99 17.05
C VAL A 124 3.18 -5.39 17.67
N THR A 125 2.04 -5.52 17.01
CA THR A 125 0.74 -5.13 17.57
C THR A 125 -0.34 -6.10 17.15
N ARG A 126 -1.36 -6.25 18.00
CA ARG A 126 -2.55 -7.04 17.69
C ARG A 126 -3.60 -6.19 16.96
N LEU A 127 -3.92 -6.56 15.73
CA LEU A 127 -4.99 -5.95 14.92
C LEU A 127 -6.11 -6.98 14.67
N GLY A 128 -7.16 -6.88 15.47
CA GLY A 128 -8.25 -7.86 15.48
C GLY A 128 -7.75 -9.24 15.89
N ARG A 129 -7.85 -10.20 14.97
CA ARG A 129 -7.37 -11.58 15.19
C ARG A 129 -5.92 -11.80 14.76
N HIS A 130 -5.30 -10.83 14.10
CA HIS A 130 -3.96 -10.98 13.56
C HIS A 130 -2.93 -10.24 14.41
N TRP A 131 -1.72 -10.78 14.45
CA TRP A 131 -0.51 -10.18 14.95
C TRP A 131 0.24 -9.59 13.78
N VAL A 132 0.50 -8.29 13.84
CA VAL A 132 1.12 -7.55 12.76
C VAL A 132 2.40 -6.89 13.23
N THR A 133 3.49 -7.12 12.50
CA THR A 133 4.78 -6.49 12.74
C THR A 133 5.00 -5.37 11.73
N PHE A 134 5.38 -4.20 12.22
CA PHE A 134 5.69 -3.01 11.44
C PHE A 134 7.12 -2.56 11.71
N ALA A 135 7.73 -1.83 10.79
CA ALA A 135 8.83 -0.95 11.14
C ALA A 135 8.31 0.21 12.00
N GLU A 136 9.06 0.63 13.02
CA GLU A 136 8.70 1.82 13.81
C GLU A 136 8.80 3.11 12.99
N ARG A 137 9.66 3.12 11.98
CA ARG A 137 9.81 4.22 11.03
C ARG A 137 9.08 3.89 9.73
N PRO A 138 8.44 4.87 9.09
CA PRO A 138 7.82 4.65 7.79
C PRO A 138 8.89 4.40 6.73
N TRP A 139 8.56 3.58 5.75
CA TRP A 139 9.31 3.56 4.50
C TRP A 139 9.11 4.90 3.77
N SER A 140 10.14 5.36 3.06
CA SER A 140 10.07 6.60 2.30
C SER A 140 11.04 6.64 1.12
N ALA A 141 10.53 7.15 0.00
CA ALA A 141 11.25 7.48 -1.22
C ALA A 141 11.36 9.00 -1.42
N ALA A 142 11.18 9.82 -0.38
CA ALA A 142 11.14 11.27 -0.48
C ALA A 142 12.39 11.88 -1.15
N ALA A 143 13.57 11.31 -0.90
CA ALA A 143 14.82 11.71 -1.53
C ALA A 143 14.82 11.56 -3.08
N HIS A 144 13.96 10.69 -3.60
CA HIS A 144 13.83 10.40 -5.03
C HIS A 144 12.69 11.18 -5.70
N LEU A 145 11.95 12.03 -4.98
CA LEU A 145 10.87 12.84 -5.55
C LEU A 145 11.30 13.65 -6.79
N PRO A 146 12.44 14.37 -6.79
CA PRO A 146 12.87 15.10 -7.98
C PRO A 146 13.12 14.18 -9.18
N GLU A 147 13.62 12.98 -8.94
CA GLU A 147 13.88 11.98 -9.97
C GLU A 147 12.57 11.40 -10.53
N LEU A 148 11.62 11.07 -9.67
CA LEU A 148 10.29 10.60 -10.06
C LEU A 148 9.56 11.65 -10.91
N LEU A 149 9.55 12.91 -10.47
CA LEU A 149 8.91 14.01 -11.19
C LEU A 149 9.55 14.26 -12.56
N ARG A 150 10.88 14.22 -12.67
CA ARG A 150 11.59 14.35 -13.95
C ARG A 150 11.27 13.23 -14.95
N ASN A 151 10.93 12.05 -14.46
CA ASN A 151 10.52 10.90 -15.28
C ASN A 151 9.00 10.85 -15.52
N GLY A 152 8.26 11.92 -15.23
CA GLY A 152 6.83 12.01 -15.56
C GLY A 152 5.87 11.42 -14.53
N PHE A 153 6.36 10.93 -13.38
CA PHE A 153 5.49 10.43 -12.31
C PHE A 153 4.85 11.61 -11.55
N GLY A 154 3.64 11.99 -11.96
CA GLY A 154 2.89 13.10 -11.35
C GLY A 154 1.89 12.72 -10.26
N ARG A 155 1.63 11.42 -10.06
CA ARG A 155 0.73 10.91 -9.01
C ARG A 155 1.58 10.23 -7.94
N LEU A 156 1.54 10.79 -6.74
CA LEU A 156 2.38 10.37 -5.62
C LEU A 156 1.49 10.12 -4.40
N ARG A 157 1.68 8.98 -3.72
CA ARG A 157 0.89 8.57 -2.55
C ARG A 157 1.72 8.54 -1.28
N VAL A 158 1.13 9.07 -0.21
CA VAL A 158 1.54 8.78 1.17
C VAL A 158 0.49 7.89 1.80
N ASP A 159 0.85 6.67 2.16
CA ASP A 159 -0.08 5.70 2.75
C ASP A 159 0.07 5.63 4.28
N LEU A 160 -0.96 6.11 4.98
CA LEU A 160 -1.02 6.11 6.44
C LEU A 160 -2.02 5.10 7.00
N SER A 161 -2.56 4.21 6.15
CA SER A 161 -3.61 3.24 6.52
C SER A 161 -3.20 2.34 7.68
N TRP A 162 -1.89 2.11 7.83
CA TRP A 162 -1.29 1.24 8.84
C TRP A 162 -0.52 1.99 9.93
N ALA A 163 -0.57 3.32 9.95
CA ALA A 163 0.23 4.09 10.90
C ALA A 163 -0.25 3.99 12.36
N GLY A 164 -1.43 3.38 12.59
CA GLY A 164 -2.05 3.24 13.90
C GLY A 164 -2.40 4.59 14.54
N ALA A 165 -2.71 4.57 15.85
CA ALA A 165 -2.92 5.79 16.66
C ALA A 165 -1.62 6.57 16.95
N ALA A 166 -0.47 6.09 16.46
CA ALA A 166 0.86 6.56 16.81
C ALA A 166 1.35 7.77 15.97
N LEU A 167 0.58 8.23 14.99
CA LEU A 167 0.88 9.49 14.31
C LEU A 167 0.15 10.64 15.00
N PRO A 168 0.82 11.42 15.88
CA PRO A 168 0.32 12.75 16.16
C PRO A 168 0.20 13.48 14.82
N CYS A 169 -0.93 14.11 14.56
CA CYS A 169 -1.25 14.91 13.37
C CYS A 169 -0.22 16.02 13.00
N ARG A 170 0.87 16.15 13.77
CA ARG A 170 2.00 17.05 13.56
C ARG A 170 3.25 16.40 12.92
N THR A 171 3.34 15.07 12.77
CA THR A 171 4.55 14.39 12.23
C THR A 171 4.45 13.95 10.78
N TRP A 172 3.50 14.44 9.98
CA TRP A 172 3.48 14.17 8.52
C TRP A 172 4.73 14.68 7.77
N ARG A 173 5.57 15.50 8.42
CA ARG A 173 6.89 15.89 7.90
C ARG A 173 7.95 14.79 8.05
N ASP A 174 7.81 13.85 8.99
CA ASP A 174 8.79 12.78 9.23
C ASP A 174 8.86 11.74 8.13
N PRO A 175 7.74 11.24 7.53
CA PRO A 175 7.82 10.31 6.41
C PRO A 175 8.59 10.90 5.22
N LEU A 176 8.52 12.22 5.00
CA LEU A 176 9.30 12.87 3.95
C LEU A 176 10.75 13.22 4.36
N ALA A 177 11.06 13.18 5.65
CA ALA A 177 12.39 13.42 6.20
C ALA A 177 13.19 12.12 6.42
N ALA A 178 12.51 10.98 6.57
CA ALA A 178 13.10 9.67 6.59
C ALA A 178 13.60 9.34 5.17
N SER A 179 14.90 9.14 5.01
CA SER A 179 15.52 8.73 3.75
C SER A 179 15.88 7.26 3.84
N ALA A 180 15.01 6.39 3.32
CA ALA A 180 15.40 5.03 2.97
C ALA A 180 15.74 4.97 1.47
N PRO A 181 16.77 4.23 1.05
CA PRO A 181 17.03 4.01 -0.37
C PRO A 181 15.85 3.26 -1.01
N LEU A 182 15.55 3.59 -2.27
CA LEU A 182 14.50 3.00 -3.12
C LEU A 182 14.59 1.46 -3.32
N ALA A 183 15.54 0.79 -2.66
CA ALA A 183 15.89 -0.62 -2.84
C ALA A 183 16.09 -1.40 -1.52
N ALA A 184 15.66 -0.87 -0.36
CA ALA A 184 15.99 -1.47 0.94
C ALA A 184 15.46 -2.92 1.17
N HIS A 185 14.59 -3.44 0.30
CA HIS A 185 14.08 -4.82 0.42
C HIS A 185 14.77 -5.85 -0.49
N PHE A 186 15.64 -5.42 -1.41
CA PHE A 186 16.47 -6.31 -2.24
C PHE A 186 17.88 -5.74 -2.39
N ALA A 187 18.58 -5.54 -1.28
CA ALA A 187 20.04 -5.60 -1.36
C ALA A 187 20.38 -7.05 -1.73
N GLU A 188 21.02 -7.24 -2.89
CA GLU A 188 21.52 -8.56 -3.29
C GLU A 188 22.30 -9.19 -2.13
N PRO A 189 22.10 -10.48 -1.84
CA PRO A 189 22.98 -11.16 -0.90
C PRO A 189 24.39 -11.04 -1.46
N ARG A 190 25.27 -10.33 -0.75
CA ARG A 190 26.70 -10.47 -0.95
C ARG A 190 27.04 -11.91 -0.58
N LEU A 191 27.08 -12.78 -1.59
CA LEU A 191 27.71 -14.09 -1.52
C LEU A 191 29.23 -13.93 -1.54
#